data_AF-A0A7C0Z5B2-F1
#
_entry.id   AF-A0A7C0Z5B2-F1
#
_cell.length_a   1.000
_cell.length_b   1.000
_cell.length_c   1.000
_cell.angle_alpha   90.00
_cell.angle_beta   90.00
_cell.angle_gamma   90.00
#
_symmetry.space_group_name_H-M   'P 1'
#
loop_
_entity.id
_entity.type
_entity.pdbx_description
1 polymer ?
#
loop_
_entity_poly.entity_id
_entity_poly.type
_entity_poly.pdbx_seq_one_letter_code
_entity_poly.pdbx_strand_id
1 'polypeptide(L)'
;MLDWIKGLPLYRSYSDVQKYDDSMVRLIGFFKISSVDGQSRVRRTFRGAYILLGDGARVIISYDPPSSVLRCFEDRRVLVIGVIHESRPEREEPLQMLVAPHITDIRGIVVLD
;
A
#
# COMPACT_ATOMS: atom_id res chain seq x y z
N MET A 1 -21.65 3.46 -10.59
CA MET A 1 -20.19 3.20 -10.60
C MET A 1 -19.45 3.76 -9.37
N LEU A 2 -20.08 4.55 -8.49
CA LEU A 2 -19.49 4.93 -7.18
C LEU A 2 -20.01 4.08 -6.01
N ASP A 3 -21.15 3.41 -6.19
CA ASP A 3 -21.81 2.64 -5.11
C ASP A 3 -21.05 1.37 -4.73
N TRP A 4 -20.42 0.69 -5.71
CA TRP A 4 -19.58 -0.47 -5.43
C TRP A 4 -18.36 -0.10 -4.59
N ILE A 5 -17.73 1.06 -4.86
CA ILE A 5 -16.61 1.58 -4.07
C ILE A 5 -17.05 1.85 -2.63
N LYS A 6 -18.25 2.42 -2.42
CA LYS A 6 -18.80 2.66 -1.07
C LYS A 6 -19.04 1.37 -0.28
N GLY A 7 -19.34 0.27 -0.97
CA GLY A 7 -19.54 -1.06 -0.38
C GLY A 7 -18.25 -1.79 -0.01
N LEU A 8 -17.09 -1.35 -0.49
CA LEU A 8 -15.81 -1.97 -0.15
C LEU A 8 -15.41 -1.68 1.31
N PRO A 9 -14.84 -2.66 2.02
CA PRO A 9 -14.30 -2.45 3.36
C PRO A 9 -13.25 -1.34 3.37
N LEU A 10 -13.23 -0.56 4.45
CA LEU A 10 -12.24 0.49 4.66
C LEU A 10 -11.13 -0.04 5.57
N TYR A 11 -9.94 -0.20 4.99
CA TYR A 11 -8.72 -0.58 5.70
C TYR A 11 -8.18 0.65 6.45
N ARG A 12 -8.22 0.61 7.79
CA ARG A 12 -7.86 1.76 8.63
C ARG A 12 -6.56 1.56 9.40
N SER A 13 -6.22 0.31 9.70
CA SER A 13 -5.12 -0.03 10.60
C SER A 13 -4.46 -1.33 10.21
N TYR A 14 -3.23 -1.55 10.67
CA TYR A 14 -2.56 -2.85 10.49
C TYR A 14 -3.36 -4.00 11.11
N SER A 15 -4.08 -3.75 12.20
CA SER A 15 -4.91 -4.77 12.86
C SER A 15 -6.04 -5.32 11.98
N ASP A 16 -6.33 -4.66 10.86
CA ASP A 16 -7.30 -5.11 9.88
C ASP A 16 -6.70 -6.01 8.78
N VAL A 17 -5.37 -6.21 8.75
CA VAL A 17 -4.68 -7.04 7.72
C VAL A 17 -5.26 -8.44 7.65
N GLN A 18 -5.35 -9.14 8.77
CA GLN A 18 -5.83 -10.52 8.79
C GLN A 18 -7.32 -10.65 8.45
N LYS A 19 -8.10 -9.58 8.62
CA LYS A 19 -9.53 -9.58 8.31
C LYS A 19 -9.81 -9.46 6.81
N TYR A 20 -8.89 -8.83 6.09
CA TYR A 20 -9.07 -8.44 4.70
C TYR A 20 -8.00 -9.02 3.78
N ASP A 21 -7.22 -10.00 4.24
CA ASP A 21 -6.25 -10.70 3.41
C ASP A 21 -6.94 -11.22 2.13
N ASP A 22 -6.29 -11.04 0.98
CA ASP A 22 -6.80 -11.31 -0.36
C ASP A 22 -8.13 -10.61 -0.73
N SER A 23 -8.51 -9.55 0.00
CA SER A 23 -9.76 -8.83 -0.24
C SER A 23 -9.54 -7.47 -0.89
N MET A 24 -10.50 -7.07 -1.75
CA MET A 24 -10.56 -5.72 -2.31
C MET A 24 -10.95 -4.72 -1.21
N VAL A 25 -10.12 -3.72 -0.96
CA VAL A 25 -10.31 -2.71 0.09
C VAL A 25 -10.22 -1.29 -0.45
N ARG A 26 -10.73 -0.36 0.35
CA ARG A 26 -10.38 1.06 0.30
C ARG A 26 -9.37 1.36 1.38
N LEU A 27 -8.29 2.05 1.03
CA LEU A 27 -7.21 2.41 1.93
C LEU A 27 -7.05 3.93 1.93
N ILE A 28 -7.12 4.57 3.10
CA ILE A 28 -6.93 6.02 3.22
C ILE A 28 -5.70 6.30 4.07
N GLY A 29 -4.78 7.10 3.55
CA GLY A 29 -3.59 7.52 4.29
C GLY A 29 -2.76 8.54 3.51
N PHE A 30 -1.55 8.80 3.97
CA PHE A 30 -0.61 9.66 3.27
C PHE A 30 0.29 8.85 2.36
N PHE A 31 0.38 9.24 1.09
CA PHE A 31 1.26 8.59 0.14
C PHE A 31 2.69 9.09 0.35
N LYS A 32 3.64 8.17 0.53
CA LYS A 32 5.05 8.45 0.80
C LYS A 32 5.93 7.66 -0.15
N ILE A 33 7.08 8.22 -0.52
CA ILE A 33 8.11 7.55 -1.30
C ILE A 33 9.36 7.47 -0.44
N SER A 34 9.82 6.27 -0.12
CA SER A 34 11.10 6.05 0.57
C SER A 34 12.25 6.28 -0.41
N SER A 35 13.20 7.12 -0.01
CA SER A 35 14.47 7.33 -0.73
C SER A 35 15.48 6.20 -0.53
N VAL A 36 15.21 5.25 0.38
CA VAL A 36 16.18 4.24 0.84
C VAL A 36 16.14 2.94 0.02
N ASP A 37 15.03 2.61 -0.64
CA ASP A 37 14.88 1.34 -1.36
C ASP A 37 15.24 1.44 -2.84
N GLY A 38 16.54 1.61 -3.10
CA GLY A 38 17.15 1.40 -4.42
C GLY A 38 17.67 -0.03 -4.64
N GLN A 39 17.49 -0.96 -3.68
CA GLN A 39 18.12 -2.29 -3.71
C GLN A 39 17.22 -3.48 -3.35
N SER A 40 15.89 -3.33 -3.31
CA SER A 40 15.03 -4.51 -3.12
C SER A 40 14.97 -5.34 -4.41
N ARG A 41 15.69 -6.47 -4.42
CA ARG A 41 15.75 -7.46 -5.52
C ARG A 41 14.49 -8.34 -5.63
N VAL A 42 13.44 -8.05 -4.88
CA VAL A 42 12.15 -8.74 -4.98
C VAL A 42 11.39 -8.16 -6.19
N ARG A 43 11.46 -8.87 -7.33
CA ARG A 43 10.67 -8.69 -8.57
C ARG A 43 10.11 -7.27 -8.82
N ARG A 44 10.83 -6.49 -9.64
CA ARG A 44 10.38 -5.40 -10.55
C ARG A 44 9.41 -4.30 -10.05
N THR A 45 9.06 -4.24 -8.78
CA THR A 45 8.10 -3.24 -8.27
C THR A 45 8.49 -2.73 -6.89
N PHE A 46 9.64 -2.07 -6.76
CA PHE A 46 9.98 -1.42 -5.49
C PHE A 46 10.74 -0.11 -5.72
N ARG A 47 9.98 0.97 -5.99
CA ARG A 47 10.40 2.34 -5.70
C ARG A 47 9.85 2.78 -4.34
N GLY A 48 10.09 2.01 -3.29
CA GLY A 48 9.86 2.39 -1.89
C GLY A 48 8.53 3.09 -1.54
N ALA A 49 7.47 2.94 -2.34
CA ALA A 49 6.24 3.70 -2.18
C ALA A 49 5.31 2.99 -1.20
N TYR A 50 4.76 3.74 -0.25
CA TYR A 50 3.87 3.20 0.76
C TYR A 50 2.80 4.22 1.14
N ILE A 51 1.68 3.71 1.65
CA ILE A 51 0.68 4.52 2.35
C ILE A 51 0.99 4.45 3.84
N LEU A 52 1.20 5.63 4.44
CA LEU A 52 1.26 5.78 5.89
C LEU A 52 -0.16 5.98 6.43
N LEU A 53 -0.61 5.02 7.24
CA LEU A 53 -1.92 5.06 7.89
C LEU A 53 -1.89 5.92 9.15
N GLY A 54 -3.07 6.26 9.66
CA GLY A 54 -3.23 7.13 10.83
C GLY A 54 -2.68 6.52 12.13
N ASP A 55 -2.55 5.20 12.20
CA ASP A 55 -1.92 4.46 13.31
C ASP A 55 -0.40 4.33 13.17
N GLY A 56 0.19 4.92 12.11
CA GLY A 56 1.62 4.83 11.81
C GLY A 56 2.02 3.57 11.04
N ALA A 57 1.08 2.66 10.75
CA ALA A 57 1.36 1.49 9.94
C ALA A 57 1.67 1.89 8.49
N ARG A 58 2.59 1.15 7.87
CA ARG A 58 2.98 1.35 6.47
C ARG A 58 2.37 0.24 5.64
N VAL A 59 1.66 0.59 4.58
CA VAL A 59 1.17 -0.37 3.58
C VAL A 59 1.95 -0.15 2.29
N ILE A 60 2.72 -1.16 1.88
CA ILE A 60 3.54 -1.12 0.68
C ILE A 60 2.63 -1.08 -0.54
N ILE A 61 2.97 -0.26 -1.53
CA ILE A 61 2.21 -0.15 -2.77
C ILE A 61 2.93 -0.91 -3.87
N SER A 62 2.33 -1.99 -4.35
CA SER A 62 2.81 -2.74 -5.51
C SER A 62 2.26 -2.11 -6.79
N TYR A 63 2.86 -0.99 -7.20
CA TYR A 63 2.45 -0.19 -8.35
C TYR A 63 3.69 0.33 -9.09
N ASP A 64 3.76 0.13 -10.42
CA ASP A 64 4.90 0.54 -11.26
C ASP A 64 4.56 1.62 -12.31
N PRO A 65 3.99 2.77 -11.93
CA PRO A 65 3.86 3.88 -12.86
C PRO A 65 5.22 4.61 -13.01
N PRO A 66 5.37 5.48 -14.03
CA PRO A 66 6.52 6.35 -14.15
C PRO A 66 6.74 7.17 -12.85
N SER A 67 7.99 7.41 -12.44
CA SER A 67 8.27 8.11 -11.17
C SER A 67 7.77 9.56 -11.16
N SER A 68 7.61 10.19 -12.32
CA SER A 68 6.95 11.50 -12.42
C SER A 68 5.51 11.45 -11.94
N VAL A 69 4.79 10.35 -12.20
CA VAL A 69 3.40 10.15 -11.76
C VAL A 69 3.34 9.86 -10.25
N LEU A 70 4.25 9.02 -9.72
CA LEU A 70 4.32 8.74 -8.27
C LEU A 70 4.52 10.01 -7.45
N ARG A 71 5.41 10.91 -7.91
CA ARG A 71 5.70 12.17 -7.23
C ARG A 71 4.50 13.12 -7.16
N CYS A 72 3.52 12.98 -8.07
CA CYS A 72 2.27 13.77 -7.96
C CYS A 72 1.47 13.43 -6.69
N PHE A 73 1.66 12.24 -6.13
CA PHE A 73 0.98 11.79 -4.92
C PHE A 73 1.83 11.98 -3.67
N GLU A 74 3.12 12.26 -3.79
CA GLU A 74 4.03 12.36 -2.65
C GLU A 74 3.53 13.40 -1.62
N ASP A 75 3.50 12.98 -0.36
CA ASP A 75 3.00 13.72 0.80
C ASP A 75 1.51 14.09 0.77
N ARG A 76 0.77 13.64 -0.23
CA ARG A 76 -0.68 13.87 -0.34
C ARG A 76 -1.48 12.85 0.44
N ARG A 77 -2.66 13.29 0.87
CA ARG A 77 -3.65 12.37 1.44
C ARG A 77 -4.40 11.70 0.28
N VAL A 78 -4.38 10.37 0.24
CA VAL A 78 -4.97 9.60 -0.86
C VAL A 78 -5.95 8.54 -0.37
N LEU A 79 -6.88 8.20 -1.25
CA LEU A 79 -7.68 6.98 -1.23
C LEU A 79 -7.15 6.04 -2.30
N VAL A 80 -6.70 4.85 -1.90
CA VAL A 80 -6.29 3.78 -2.81
C VAL A 80 -7.35 2.68 -2.80
N ILE A 81 -7.66 2.14 -3.97
CA ILE A 81 -8.55 0.99 -4.14
C ILE A 81 -7.73 -0.14 -4.76
N GLY A 82 -7.63 -1.28 -4.07
CA GLY A 82 -6.83 -2.42 -4.51
C GLY A 82 -7.04 -3.63 -3.60
N VAL A 83 -6.31 -4.71 -3.87
CA VAL A 83 -6.35 -5.94 -3.07
C VAL A 83 -5.24 -5.87 -2.02
N ILE A 84 -5.58 -6.07 -0.76
CA ILE A 84 -4.60 -6.09 0.33
C ILE A 84 -4.13 -7.53 0.56
N HIS A 85 -2.83 -7.69 0.78
CA HIS A 85 -2.23 -8.95 1.16
C HIS A 85 -1.39 -8.77 2.42
N GLU A 86 -1.50 -9.74 3.32
CA GLU A 86 -0.52 -9.93 4.38
C GLU A 86 0.81 -10.35 3.72
N SER A 87 1.87 -9.57 3.91
CA SER A 87 3.18 -10.00 3.44
C SER A 87 3.57 -11.24 4.22
N ARG A 88 3.82 -12.37 3.55
CA ARG A 88 4.43 -13.52 4.21
C ARG A 88 5.92 -13.49 3.88
N PRO A 89 6.83 -13.52 4.87
CA PRO A 89 8.24 -13.67 4.55
C PRO A 89 8.42 -15.01 3.82
N GLU A 90 8.85 -14.97 2.56
CA GLU A 90 9.13 -16.18 1.77
C GLU A 90 10.38 -16.93 2.26
N ARG A 91 11.12 -16.38 3.24
CA ARG A 91 12.31 -16.98 3.85
C ARG A 91 12.41 -16.70 5.35
N GLU A 92 12.85 -17.71 6.09
CA GLU A 92 13.37 -17.58 7.46
C GLU A 92 14.71 -16.81 7.44
N GLU A 93 14.68 -15.50 7.22
CA GLU A 93 15.84 -14.65 7.52
C GLU A 93 15.71 -14.08 8.95
N PRO A 94 16.76 -14.12 9.79
CA PRO A 94 16.66 -13.86 11.22
C PRO A 94 16.62 -12.38 11.59
N LEU A 95 16.38 -11.48 10.64
CA LEU A 95 16.16 -10.06 10.92
C LEU A 95 14.66 -9.84 11.05
N GLN A 96 14.23 -9.33 12.20
CA GLN A 96 12.88 -8.86 12.47
C GLN A 96 12.50 -7.75 11.47
N MET A 97 12.21 -8.12 10.22
CA MET A 97 11.56 -7.26 9.26
C MET A 97 10.12 -7.13 9.74
N LEU A 98 9.75 -5.92 10.15
CA LEU A 98 8.36 -5.53 10.30
C LEU A 98 7.64 -5.88 8.99
N VAL A 99 6.83 -6.93 9.07
CA VAL A 99 6.03 -7.45 7.97
C VAL A 99 4.94 -6.43 7.66
N ALA A 100 5.26 -5.47 6.79
CA ALA A 100 4.30 -4.49 6.30
C ALA A 100 3.41 -5.15 5.25
N PRO A 101 2.07 -4.97 5.30
CA PRO A 101 1.17 -5.50 4.29
C PRO A 101 1.38 -4.75 2.97
N HIS A 102 0.96 -5.35 1.86
CA HIS A 102 1.09 -4.74 0.55
C HIS A 102 -0.25 -4.71 -0.19
N ILE A 103 -0.48 -3.62 -0.94
CA ILE A 103 -1.66 -3.46 -1.78
C ILE A 103 -1.28 -3.64 -3.25
N THR A 104 -1.97 -4.55 -3.92
CA THR A 104 -1.79 -4.94 -5.33
C THR A 104 -3.07 -4.64 -6.12
N ASP A 105 -3.08 -5.00 -7.41
CA ASP A 105 -4.26 -4.92 -8.29
C ASP A 105 -5.01 -3.58 -8.19
N ILE A 106 -4.23 -2.50 -8.11
CA ILE A 106 -4.74 -1.16 -7.84
C ILE A 106 -5.67 -0.72 -8.96
N ARG A 107 -6.91 -0.45 -8.60
CA ARG A 107 -7.97 0.04 -9.50
C ARG A 107 -7.99 1.55 -9.60
N GLY A 108 -7.46 2.25 -8.60
CA GLY A 108 -7.34 3.70 -8.63
C GLY A 108 -6.67 4.28 -7.39
N ILE A 109 -6.06 5.44 -7.58
CA ILE A 109 -5.53 6.30 -6.53
C ILE A 109 -6.21 7.66 -6.71
N VAL A 110 -6.86 8.14 -5.67
CA VAL A 110 -7.58 9.41 -5.66
C VAL A 110 -6.96 10.31 -4.60
N VAL A 111 -6.57 11.51 -4.99
CA VAL A 111 -6.12 12.54 -4.05
C VAL A 111 -7.34 13.12 -3.34
N LEU A 112 -7.26 13.22 -2.01
CA LEU A 112 -8.36 13.69 -1.14
C LEU A 112 -8.15 15.11 -0.61
N ASP A 113 -6.95 15.67 -0.79
CA ASP A 113 -6.66 17.09 -0.54
C ASP A 113 -7.15 18.01 -1.66
#